data_AF-Q6IZE3-F1
#
_entry.id   AF-Q6IZE3-F1
#
_cell.length_a   1.000
_cell.length_b   1.000
_cell.length_c   1.000
_cell.angle_alpha   90.00
_cell.angle_beta   90.00
_cell.angle_gamma   90.00
#
_symmetry.space_group_name_H-M   'P 1'
#
loop_
_entity.id
_entity.type
_entity.pdbx_description
1 polymer ?
#
loop_
_entity_poly.entity_id
_entity_poly.type
_entity_poly.pdbx_seq_one_letter_code
_entity_poly.pdbx_strand_id
1 'polypeptide(L)'
;TNASNAGSDWKHSSDTNLSESDDPADCVQVLSKDAAKNNVGYKLTTLQLAGYVSADKDGTVTEEEKAPSKRWNKVVLTKGSDFADTPDLTDGVVYMDEYVNYIIKKLGNSKSETGIQGYSLDNEPVLWNDTHSRMHPEPVTIKELGEKSIEMARNVKKLDPDAEVFGPALYGYTAFDHLDDDDAHTEWEEVKAANNYHWYLDCYLDQMKKASEETGTRLLDVLDIHYYSESARNGIEDRLQSVRTLYEEGFSEN
;
A
#
# COMPACT_ATOMS: atom_id res chain seq x y z
N THR A 1 12.82 1.88 -14.79
CA THR A 1 12.33 3.27 -14.91
C THR A 1 11.67 3.65 -13.58
N ASN A 2 11.39 4.92 -13.30
CA ASN A 2 10.49 5.33 -12.20
C ASN A 2 9.06 5.60 -12.71
N ALA A 3 8.59 4.79 -13.65
CA ALA A 3 7.25 4.99 -14.21
C ALA A 3 6.16 4.71 -13.18
N SER A 4 5.10 5.51 -13.22
CA SER A 4 3.83 5.25 -12.52
C SER A 4 2.86 4.50 -13.43
N ASN A 5 1.85 3.84 -12.86
CA ASN A 5 0.64 3.47 -13.60
C ASN A 5 -0.57 4.12 -12.94
N ALA A 6 -1.37 4.84 -13.72
CA ALA A 6 -2.51 5.57 -13.20
C ALA A 6 -3.80 4.73 -13.07
N GLY A 7 -3.78 3.42 -13.38
CA GLY A 7 -4.96 2.59 -13.26
C GLY A 7 -6.16 3.10 -14.08
N SER A 8 -7.36 2.72 -13.68
CA SER A 8 -8.61 3.18 -14.33
C SER A 8 -8.81 4.69 -14.20
N ASP A 9 -8.20 5.35 -13.21
CA ASP A 9 -8.26 6.82 -13.01
C ASP A 9 -7.75 7.59 -14.23
N TRP A 10 -6.77 7.03 -14.94
CA TRP A 10 -6.30 7.61 -16.20
C TRP A 10 -5.90 6.56 -17.23
N LYS A 11 -6.89 5.90 -17.84
CA LYS A 11 -6.75 5.06 -19.04
C LYS A 11 -5.66 3.97 -18.91
N HIS A 12 -5.45 3.44 -17.71
CA HIS A 12 -4.38 2.48 -17.37
C HIS A 12 -3.00 2.91 -17.86
N SER A 13 -2.71 4.21 -17.84
CA SER A 13 -1.50 4.77 -18.44
C SER A 13 -0.25 4.51 -17.60
N SER A 14 0.77 3.92 -18.21
CA SER A 14 2.14 3.93 -17.68
C SER A 14 2.83 5.23 -18.10
N ASP A 15 3.18 6.07 -17.14
CA ASP A 15 3.59 7.46 -17.38
C ASP A 15 4.69 7.96 -16.43
N THR A 16 5.01 9.26 -16.55
CA THR A 16 6.00 9.96 -15.73
C THR A 16 5.37 10.92 -14.72
N ASN A 17 4.09 10.74 -14.38
CA ASN A 17 3.39 11.67 -13.50
C ASN A 17 4.07 11.80 -12.13
N LEU A 18 4.60 10.69 -11.59
CA LEU A 18 5.35 10.71 -10.33
C LEU A 18 6.82 11.14 -10.49
N SER A 19 7.48 10.75 -11.57
CA SER A 19 8.86 11.17 -11.87
C SER A 19 9.23 10.99 -13.34
N GLU A 20 9.93 11.98 -13.90
CA GLU A 20 10.58 11.89 -15.21
C GLU A 20 11.99 11.28 -15.12
N SER A 21 12.57 11.22 -13.92
CA SER A 21 13.92 10.74 -13.65
C SER A 21 14.08 9.24 -13.91
N ASP A 22 15.28 8.83 -14.28
CA ASP A 22 15.69 7.42 -14.36
C ASP A 22 16.55 6.98 -13.16
N ASP A 23 16.86 7.91 -12.24
CA ASP A 23 17.60 7.59 -11.01
C ASP A 23 16.74 6.72 -10.08
N PRO A 24 17.22 5.56 -9.58
CA PRO A 24 16.41 4.72 -8.71
C PRO A 24 15.87 5.47 -7.49
N ALA A 25 14.63 5.19 -7.10
CA ALA A 25 14.00 5.78 -5.93
C ALA A 25 13.89 7.32 -5.99
N ASP A 26 13.74 7.92 -7.17
CA ASP A 26 13.69 9.38 -7.31
C ASP A 26 12.50 10.00 -6.55
N CYS A 27 11.30 9.39 -6.64
CA CYS A 27 10.09 9.93 -6.00
C CYS A 27 10.27 10.15 -4.48
N VAL A 28 10.89 9.20 -3.77
CA VAL A 28 11.16 9.32 -2.32
C VAL A 28 12.29 10.29 -2.01
N GLN A 29 13.27 10.45 -2.92
CA GLN A 29 14.29 11.49 -2.79
C GLN A 29 13.70 12.89 -2.96
N VAL A 30 12.77 13.07 -3.92
CA VAL A 30 12.01 14.31 -4.11
C VAL A 30 11.13 14.60 -2.90
N LEU A 31 10.36 13.61 -2.42
CA LEU A 31 9.56 13.72 -1.20
C LEU A 31 10.40 14.20 -0.01
N SER A 32 11.59 13.63 0.19
CA SER A 32 12.47 14.03 1.29
C SER A 32 12.96 15.48 1.17
N LYS A 33 13.36 15.91 -0.04
CA LYS A 33 13.77 17.29 -0.32
C LYS A 33 12.63 18.28 -0.11
N ASP A 34 11.43 17.95 -0.59
CA ASP A 34 10.25 18.81 -0.46
C ASP A 34 9.78 18.91 0.99
N ALA A 35 9.84 17.81 1.74
CA ALA A 35 9.55 17.83 3.17
C ALA A 35 10.51 18.77 3.91
N ALA A 36 11.82 18.68 3.66
CA ALA A 36 12.81 19.58 4.27
C ALA A 36 12.55 21.05 3.88
N LYS A 37 12.28 21.32 2.61
CA LYS A 37 11.96 22.66 2.10
C LYS A 37 10.72 23.27 2.77
N ASN A 38 9.73 22.45 3.08
CA ASN A 38 8.46 22.87 3.66
C ASN A 38 8.37 22.64 5.18
N ASN A 39 9.49 22.28 5.84
CA ASN A 39 9.56 22.02 7.27
C ASN A 39 8.55 20.94 7.75
N VAL A 40 8.38 19.89 6.96
CA VAL A 40 7.57 18.70 7.26
C VAL A 40 8.46 17.64 7.91
N GLY A 41 8.22 17.34 9.18
CA GLY A 41 9.06 16.44 9.98
C GLY A 41 8.76 14.95 9.83
N TYR A 42 7.68 14.59 9.13
CA TYR A 42 7.24 13.21 8.98
C TYR A 42 6.96 12.89 7.51
N LYS A 43 7.59 11.82 6.99
CA LYS A 43 7.44 11.35 5.61
C LYS A 43 6.93 9.92 5.62
N LEU A 44 5.87 9.70 4.86
CA LEU A 44 5.29 8.40 4.56
C LEU A 44 5.49 8.12 3.06
N THR A 45 5.94 6.93 2.71
CA THR A 45 5.98 6.46 1.32
C THR A 45 5.29 5.11 1.18
N THR A 46 4.69 4.86 0.02
CA THR A 46 4.03 3.59 -0.29
C THR A 46 5.01 2.57 -0.87
N LEU A 47 4.92 1.32 -0.41
CA LEU A 47 5.59 0.15 -0.98
C LEU A 47 4.59 -0.63 -1.84
N GLN A 48 5.07 -1.29 -2.89
CA GLN A 48 4.20 -1.97 -3.86
C GLN A 48 4.00 -3.44 -3.46
N LEU A 49 2.76 -3.86 -3.24
CA LEU A 49 2.37 -5.22 -2.88
C LEU A 49 1.38 -5.83 -3.89
N ALA A 50 0.73 -5.03 -4.75
CA ALA A 50 -0.24 -5.51 -5.75
C ALA A 50 0.35 -6.57 -6.70
N GLY A 51 1.67 -6.62 -6.89
CA GLY A 51 2.37 -7.75 -7.52
C GLY A 51 3.11 -7.43 -8.80
N TYR A 52 2.83 -6.28 -9.44
CA TYR A 52 3.56 -5.78 -10.59
C TYR A 52 3.69 -4.26 -10.55
N VAL A 53 4.72 -3.73 -11.22
CA VAL A 53 4.95 -2.29 -11.43
C VAL A 53 5.28 -2.01 -12.89
N SER A 54 5.06 -0.78 -13.35
CA SER A 54 5.32 -0.39 -14.74
C SER A 54 6.77 -0.66 -15.18
N ALA A 55 6.93 -1.35 -16.31
CA ALA A 55 8.25 -1.57 -16.92
C ALA A 55 8.69 -0.41 -17.82
N ASP A 56 7.73 0.37 -18.33
CA ASP A 56 7.93 1.42 -19.33
C ASP A 56 7.09 2.67 -19.03
N LYS A 57 7.22 3.67 -19.90
CA LYS A 57 6.50 4.97 -19.87
C LYS A 57 5.61 5.11 -21.12
N ASP A 58 5.18 4.00 -21.72
CA ASP A 58 4.61 3.96 -23.08
C ASP A 58 3.10 4.23 -23.13
N GLY A 59 2.56 4.89 -22.10
CA GLY A 59 1.15 5.29 -22.03
C GLY A 59 0.22 4.11 -21.73
N THR A 60 -1.01 4.17 -22.27
CA THR A 60 -2.09 3.20 -21.99
C THR A 60 -1.64 1.75 -22.10
N VAL A 61 -2.01 0.96 -21.08
CA VAL A 61 -1.88 -0.51 -21.06
C VAL A 61 -3.23 -1.13 -21.43
N THR A 62 -3.29 -1.87 -22.54
CA THR A 62 -4.54 -2.51 -22.99
C THR A 62 -4.86 -3.78 -22.20
N GLU A 63 -6.06 -4.34 -22.38
CA GLU A 63 -6.46 -5.62 -21.76
C GLU A 63 -5.52 -6.77 -22.15
N GLU A 64 -5.05 -6.79 -23.40
CA GLU A 64 -4.11 -7.80 -23.91
C GLU A 64 -2.70 -7.66 -23.31
N GLU A 65 -2.41 -6.49 -22.73
CA GLU A 65 -1.13 -6.18 -22.10
C GLU A 65 -1.17 -6.33 -20.57
N LYS A 66 -2.26 -6.88 -20.01
CA LYS A 66 -2.34 -7.17 -18.57
C LYS A 66 -1.18 -8.04 -18.10
N ALA A 67 -0.79 -7.87 -16.84
CA ALA A 67 0.28 -8.63 -16.23
C ALA A 67 -0.06 -10.13 -16.19
N PRO A 68 0.92 -11.02 -16.44
CA PRO A 68 2.28 -10.70 -16.86
C PRO A 68 2.38 -10.34 -18.36
N SER A 69 3.06 -9.23 -18.66
CA SER A 69 3.40 -8.83 -20.04
C SER A 69 4.69 -7.99 -20.05
N LYS A 70 5.16 -7.58 -21.23
CA LYS A 70 6.33 -6.68 -21.36
C LYS A 70 6.12 -5.31 -20.71
N ARG A 71 4.88 -4.94 -20.40
CA ARG A 71 4.53 -3.65 -19.77
C ARG A 71 4.77 -3.64 -18.26
N TRP A 72 5.11 -4.79 -17.67
CA TRP A 72 5.13 -5.01 -16.23
C TRP A 72 6.41 -5.70 -15.76
N ASN A 73 7.03 -5.15 -14.72
CA ASN A 73 8.03 -5.86 -13.93
C ASN A 73 7.34 -6.52 -12.73
N LYS A 74 7.72 -7.76 -12.43
CA LYS A 74 7.16 -8.50 -11.28
C LYS A 74 7.69 -7.91 -9.98
N VAL A 75 6.81 -7.70 -9.01
CA VAL A 75 7.22 -7.37 -7.64
C VAL A 75 7.52 -8.65 -6.86
N VAL A 76 8.65 -8.65 -6.17
CA VAL A 76 9.03 -9.67 -5.18
C VAL A 76 9.34 -8.96 -3.87
N LEU A 77 8.68 -9.34 -2.78
CA LEU A 77 8.81 -8.61 -1.52
C LEU A 77 10.15 -8.88 -0.83
N THR A 78 10.65 -10.12 -0.90
CA THR A 78 11.94 -10.54 -0.32
C THR A 78 12.91 -11.03 -1.40
N LYS A 79 14.05 -10.37 -1.56
CA LYS A 79 15.06 -10.75 -2.57
C LYS A 79 15.74 -12.09 -2.28
N GLY A 80 15.98 -12.41 -1.00
CA GLY A 80 16.61 -13.66 -0.57
C GLY A 80 18.09 -13.82 -0.97
N SER A 81 18.74 -12.74 -1.42
CA SER A 81 20.16 -12.67 -1.78
C SER A 81 20.72 -11.29 -1.47
N ASP A 82 22.01 -11.06 -1.72
CA ASP A 82 22.66 -9.79 -1.44
C ASP A 82 22.02 -8.63 -2.24
N PHE A 83 21.86 -7.47 -1.59
CA PHE A 83 21.38 -6.26 -2.24
C PHE A 83 22.48 -5.62 -3.09
N ALA A 84 22.11 -5.19 -4.29
CA ALA A 84 22.95 -4.39 -5.15
C ALA A 84 22.94 -2.92 -4.73
N ASP A 85 24.03 -2.19 -5.02
CA ASP A 85 24.05 -0.73 -4.85
C ASP A 85 23.22 -0.01 -5.92
N THR A 86 23.05 -0.64 -7.08
CA THR A 86 22.16 -0.23 -8.16
C THR A 86 21.33 -1.43 -8.60
N PRO A 87 19.99 -1.32 -8.70
CA PRO A 87 19.14 -2.44 -9.09
C PRO A 87 19.44 -2.90 -10.51
N ASP A 88 19.23 -4.19 -10.79
CA ASP A 88 19.25 -4.71 -12.17
C ASP A 88 18.01 -4.18 -12.90
N LEU A 89 18.22 -3.52 -14.04
CA LEU A 89 17.14 -2.92 -14.82
C LEU A 89 16.64 -3.86 -15.95
N THR A 90 17.16 -5.08 -16.02
CA THR A 90 16.98 -5.99 -17.17
C THR A 90 16.40 -7.35 -16.81
N ASP A 91 16.23 -7.67 -15.52
CA ASP A 91 15.75 -8.98 -15.05
C ASP A 91 14.21 -9.09 -15.01
N GLY A 92 13.49 -7.98 -15.19
CA GLY A 92 12.03 -7.92 -15.17
C GLY A 92 11.44 -8.04 -13.76
N VAL A 93 12.23 -7.80 -12.71
CA VAL A 93 11.81 -7.94 -11.31
C VAL A 93 12.17 -6.68 -10.52
N VAL A 94 11.32 -6.29 -9.58
CA VAL A 94 11.64 -5.26 -8.59
C VAL A 94 11.49 -5.85 -7.20
N TYR A 95 12.58 -5.79 -6.41
CA TYR A 95 12.61 -6.30 -5.05
C TYR A 95 12.31 -5.20 -4.03
N MET A 96 11.27 -5.37 -3.21
CA MET A 96 10.84 -4.30 -2.28
C MET A 96 11.76 -4.13 -1.09
N ASP A 97 12.33 -5.20 -0.54
CA ASP A 97 13.34 -5.11 0.52
C ASP A 97 14.64 -4.45 0.03
N GLU A 98 15.07 -4.75 -1.21
CA GLU A 98 16.18 -4.06 -1.85
C GLU A 98 15.88 -2.57 -2.06
N TYR A 99 14.64 -2.23 -2.46
CA TYR A 99 14.19 -0.85 -2.60
C TYR A 99 14.24 -0.10 -1.26
N VAL A 100 13.73 -0.68 -0.18
CA VAL A 100 13.83 -0.10 1.17
C VAL A 100 15.29 0.09 1.59
N ASN A 101 16.15 -0.92 1.35
CA ASN A 101 17.58 -0.81 1.63
C ASN A 101 18.25 0.31 0.81
N TYR A 102 17.87 0.48 -0.46
CA TYR A 102 18.35 1.58 -1.30
C TYR A 102 17.95 2.94 -0.72
N ILE A 103 16.70 3.10 -0.29
CA ILE A 103 16.21 4.31 0.38
C ILE A 103 17.05 4.61 1.61
N ILE A 104 17.27 3.63 2.49
CA ILE A 104 18.05 3.79 3.72
C ILE A 104 19.50 4.19 3.41
N LYS A 105 20.15 3.54 2.43
CA LYS A 105 21.50 3.90 2.01
C LYS A 105 21.58 5.34 1.48
N LYS A 106 20.53 5.79 0.79
CA LYS A 106 20.52 7.08 0.10
C LYS A 106 20.12 8.26 0.98
N LEU A 107 19.16 8.04 1.87
CA LEU A 107 18.52 9.08 2.68
C LEU A 107 18.79 8.92 4.19
N GLY A 108 19.39 7.82 4.62
CA GLY A 108 19.45 7.42 6.03
C GLY A 108 18.19 6.68 6.48
N ASN A 109 18.29 6.02 7.63
CA ASN A 109 17.15 5.35 8.28
C ASN A 109 16.11 6.35 8.79
N SER A 110 15.00 5.85 9.31
CA SER A 110 13.83 6.59 9.81
C SER A 110 14.14 7.66 10.86
N LYS A 111 15.24 7.51 11.61
CA LYS A 111 15.72 8.49 12.59
C LYS A 111 16.58 9.61 12.01
N SER A 112 17.03 9.47 10.76
CA SER A 112 17.80 10.48 10.06
C SER A 112 16.90 11.63 9.61
N GLU A 113 17.43 12.86 9.60
CA GLU A 113 16.70 14.06 9.15
C GLU A 113 16.14 13.90 7.73
N THR A 114 16.92 13.27 6.84
CA THR A 114 16.53 13.01 5.45
C THR A 114 15.82 11.66 5.25
N GLY A 115 15.78 10.79 6.26
CA GLY A 115 15.20 9.45 6.15
C GLY A 115 13.67 9.44 6.03
N ILE A 116 13.10 8.29 5.72
CA ILE A 116 11.65 8.08 5.63
C ILE A 116 11.16 7.43 6.93
N GLN A 117 10.18 8.05 7.58
CA GLN A 117 9.69 7.60 8.90
C GLN A 117 8.70 6.44 8.78
N GLY A 118 7.81 6.50 7.79
CA GLY A 118 6.73 5.52 7.61
C GLY A 118 6.72 4.87 6.23
N TYR A 119 6.32 3.61 6.18
CA TYR A 119 6.06 2.86 4.96
C TYR A 119 4.63 2.33 4.95
N SER A 120 3.84 2.72 3.94
CA SER A 120 2.51 2.13 3.69
C SER A 120 2.63 0.83 2.92
N LEU A 121 1.86 -0.17 3.36
CA LEU A 121 1.70 -1.45 2.70
C LEU A 121 0.70 -1.32 1.55
N ASP A 122 1.18 -0.73 0.45
CA ASP A 122 0.39 -0.40 -0.75
C ASP A 122 -0.72 0.63 -0.46
N ASN A 123 -1.79 0.61 -1.26
CA ASN A 123 -2.91 1.53 -1.21
C ASN A 123 -4.20 0.81 -1.65
N GLU A 124 -5.24 0.88 -0.82
CA GLU A 124 -6.60 0.42 -1.14
C GLU A 124 -6.66 -0.98 -1.79
N PRO A 125 -6.15 -2.02 -1.12
CA PRO A 125 -5.96 -3.35 -1.72
C PRO A 125 -7.23 -3.99 -2.25
N VAL A 126 -8.37 -3.65 -1.65
CA VAL A 126 -9.70 -4.11 -2.08
C VAL A 126 -10.07 -3.59 -3.47
N LEU A 127 -9.52 -2.44 -3.88
CA LEU A 127 -9.76 -1.84 -5.18
C LEU A 127 -8.69 -2.21 -6.23
N TRP A 128 -7.73 -3.08 -5.90
CA TRP A 128 -6.70 -3.49 -6.87
C TRP A 128 -7.30 -4.08 -8.15
N ASN A 129 -8.36 -4.89 -8.02
CA ASN A 129 -9.04 -5.52 -9.16
C ASN A 129 -9.89 -4.58 -10.00
N ASP A 130 -10.24 -3.40 -9.48
CA ASP A 130 -10.96 -2.37 -10.22
C ASP A 130 -9.98 -1.32 -10.76
N THR A 131 -9.37 -0.56 -9.85
CA THR A 131 -8.43 0.53 -10.16
C THR A 131 -7.24 0.02 -10.95
N HIS A 132 -6.70 -1.14 -10.59
CA HIS A 132 -5.46 -1.68 -11.11
C HIS A 132 -5.65 -3.06 -11.77
N SER A 133 -6.80 -3.28 -12.41
CA SER A 133 -7.17 -4.54 -13.09
C SER A 133 -6.16 -5.07 -14.11
N ARG A 134 -5.29 -4.20 -14.65
CA ARG A 134 -4.20 -4.60 -15.55
C ARG A 134 -3.04 -5.28 -14.84
N MET A 135 -2.86 -5.11 -13.54
CA MET A 135 -1.79 -5.73 -12.77
C MET A 135 -2.29 -6.79 -11.78
N HIS A 136 -3.48 -6.60 -11.21
CA HIS A 136 -4.06 -7.52 -10.22
C HIS A 136 -5.57 -7.62 -10.51
N PRO A 137 -6.03 -8.54 -11.38
CA PRO A 137 -7.41 -8.54 -11.89
C PRO A 137 -8.43 -9.26 -11.00
N GLU A 138 -7.97 -10.07 -10.04
CA GLU A 138 -8.85 -10.85 -9.16
C GLU A 138 -9.04 -10.09 -7.84
N PRO A 139 -10.20 -10.15 -7.17
CA PRO A 139 -10.34 -9.59 -5.84
C PRO A 139 -9.24 -10.07 -4.89
N VAL A 140 -8.68 -9.18 -4.07
CA VAL A 140 -7.69 -9.56 -3.07
C VAL A 140 -8.34 -10.45 -2.01
N THR A 141 -7.67 -11.54 -1.65
CA THR A 141 -8.14 -12.43 -0.57
C THR A 141 -7.63 -11.98 0.80
N ILE A 142 -8.33 -12.33 1.88
CA ILE A 142 -7.88 -12.07 3.27
C ILE A 142 -6.50 -12.71 3.49
N LYS A 143 -6.33 -13.94 3.02
CA LYS A 143 -5.04 -14.65 3.09
C LYS A 143 -3.94 -13.91 2.33
N GLU A 144 -4.19 -13.49 1.10
CA GLU A 144 -3.19 -12.78 0.29
C GLU A 144 -2.74 -11.48 0.94
N LEU A 145 -3.70 -10.63 1.36
CA LEU A 145 -3.40 -9.34 1.96
C LEU A 145 -2.62 -9.49 3.27
N GLY A 146 -3.03 -10.44 4.11
CA GLY A 146 -2.34 -10.77 5.36
C GLY A 146 -0.91 -11.26 5.13
N GLU A 147 -0.71 -12.22 4.22
CA GLU A 147 0.63 -12.78 3.93
C GLU A 147 1.58 -11.72 3.35
N LYS A 148 1.14 -10.93 2.37
CA LYS A 148 1.95 -9.86 1.78
C LYS A 148 2.30 -8.78 2.80
N SER A 149 1.32 -8.38 3.63
CA SER A 149 1.52 -7.38 4.69
C SER A 149 2.58 -7.84 5.70
N ILE A 150 2.46 -9.08 6.19
CA ILE A 150 3.38 -9.66 7.17
C ILE A 150 4.79 -9.80 6.58
N GLU A 151 4.90 -10.30 5.34
CA GLU A 151 6.20 -10.44 4.68
C GLU A 151 6.91 -9.10 4.52
N MET A 152 6.21 -8.09 3.97
CA MET A 152 6.83 -6.79 3.75
C MET A 152 7.15 -6.07 5.06
N ALA A 153 6.27 -6.15 6.06
CA ALA A 153 6.53 -5.58 7.39
C ALA A 153 7.78 -6.18 8.04
N ARG A 154 7.98 -7.50 7.95
CA ARG A 154 9.20 -8.17 8.44
C ARG A 154 10.44 -7.65 7.73
N ASN A 155 10.37 -7.43 6.43
CA ASN A 155 11.49 -6.89 5.65
C ASN A 155 11.82 -5.44 6.03
N VAL A 156 10.81 -4.57 6.18
CA VAL A 156 11.02 -3.19 6.66
C VAL A 156 11.69 -3.21 8.04
N LYS A 157 11.12 -3.94 9.01
CA LYS A 157 11.65 -3.98 10.38
C LYS A 157 13.04 -4.61 10.50
N LYS A 158 13.40 -5.51 9.59
CA LYS A 158 14.76 -6.09 9.52
C LYS A 158 15.79 -5.06 9.07
N LEU A 159 15.41 -4.15 8.16
CA LEU A 159 16.31 -3.12 7.61
C LEU A 159 16.34 -1.86 8.49
N ASP A 160 15.19 -1.49 9.04
CA ASP A 160 15.00 -0.33 9.89
C ASP A 160 13.97 -0.65 10.99
N PRO A 161 14.43 -1.11 12.17
CA PRO A 161 13.55 -1.48 13.28
C PRO A 161 12.70 -0.32 13.81
N ASP A 162 13.12 0.92 13.54
CA ASP A 162 12.52 2.16 14.02
C ASP A 162 11.50 2.77 13.04
N ALA A 163 11.45 2.31 11.79
CA ALA A 163 10.50 2.76 10.78
C ALA A 163 9.08 2.26 11.12
N GLU A 164 8.08 3.10 10.92
CA GLU A 164 6.67 2.76 11.18
C GLU A 164 6.05 2.10 9.95
N VAL A 165 5.32 1.00 10.15
CA VAL A 165 4.57 0.28 9.11
C VAL A 165 3.09 0.63 9.22
N PHE A 166 2.54 1.13 8.11
CA PHE A 166 1.15 1.55 7.93
C PHE A 166 0.42 0.50 7.09
N GLY A 167 -0.78 0.10 7.51
CA GLY A 167 -1.62 -0.79 6.73
C GLY A 167 -2.99 -1.03 7.36
N PRO A 168 -3.98 -1.51 6.59
CA PRO A 168 -3.89 -1.92 5.18
C PRO A 168 -4.23 -0.82 4.17
N ALA A 169 -4.43 0.43 4.60
CA ALA A 169 -4.85 1.55 3.75
C ALA A 169 -6.20 1.27 3.04
N LEU A 170 -7.19 0.81 3.80
CA LEU A 170 -8.52 0.43 3.27
C LEU A 170 -9.31 1.67 2.81
N TYR A 171 -10.02 1.56 1.68
CA TYR A 171 -10.66 2.71 1.01
C TYR A 171 -11.89 3.29 1.74
N GLY A 172 -12.59 2.48 2.55
CA GLY A 172 -13.86 2.87 3.15
C GLY A 172 -14.56 1.75 3.92
N TYR A 173 -15.76 2.03 4.42
CA TYR A 173 -16.45 1.22 5.43
C TYR A 173 -16.65 -0.25 5.03
N THR A 174 -17.07 -0.53 3.79
CA THR A 174 -17.30 -1.89 3.31
C THR A 174 -16.02 -2.74 3.39
N ALA A 175 -14.86 -2.15 3.09
CA ALA A 175 -13.57 -2.81 3.27
C ALA A 175 -13.23 -3.05 4.74
N PHE A 176 -13.62 -2.14 5.64
CA PHE A 176 -13.38 -2.31 7.09
C PHE A 176 -14.23 -3.43 7.67
N ASP A 177 -15.46 -3.56 7.19
CA ASP A 177 -16.45 -4.49 7.70
C ASP A 177 -16.17 -5.93 7.25
N HIS A 178 -15.91 -6.14 5.96
CA HIS A 178 -15.81 -7.48 5.37
C HIS A 178 -14.85 -7.58 4.17
N LEU A 179 -13.90 -6.65 4.00
CA LEU A 179 -12.99 -6.62 2.83
C LEU A 179 -13.73 -6.65 1.48
N ASP A 180 -14.97 -6.14 1.43
CA ASP A 180 -15.85 -6.20 0.24
C ASP A 180 -16.16 -7.63 -0.24
N ASP A 181 -16.05 -8.61 0.67
CA ASP A 181 -16.55 -9.97 0.48
C ASP A 181 -18.08 -9.99 0.32
N ASP A 182 -18.56 -10.51 -0.80
CA ASP A 182 -19.97 -10.55 -1.19
C ASP A 182 -20.51 -11.99 -1.23
N ASP A 183 -21.79 -12.18 -1.61
CA ASP A 183 -22.40 -13.52 -1.68
C ASP A 183 -21.68 -14.51 -2.64
N ALA A 184 -20.77 -14.03 -3.49
CA ALA A 184 -19.96 -14.86 -4.39
C ALA A 184 -18.67 -15.38 -3.74
N HIS A 185 -18.27 -14.82 -2.60
CA HIS A 185 -17.10 -15.17 -1.83
C HIS A 185 -17.54 -15.58 -0.41
N THR A 186 -16.78 -16.47 0.24
CA THR A 186 -17.15 -16.99 1.58
C THR A 186 -16.01 -16.93 2.57
N GLU A 187 -14.87 -16.33 2.19
CA GLU A 187 -13.65 -16.34 2.98
C GLU A 187 -13.87 -15.56 4.29
N TRP A 188 -14.49 -14.39 4.22
CA TRP A 188 -14.84 -13.57 5.37
C TRP A 188 -15.77 -14.31 6.32
N GLU A 189 -16.86 -14.89 5.83
CA GLU A 189 -17.81 -15.61 6.69
C GLU A 189 -17.16 -16.81 7.39
N GLU A 190 -16.27 -17.53 6.69
CA GLU A 190 -15.48 -18.62 7.28
C GLU A 190 -14.50 -18.10 8.35
N VAL A 191 -13.73 -17.06 8.05
CA VAL A 191 -12.73 -16.46 8.96
C VAL A 191 -13.41 -15.85 10.18
N LYS A 192 -14.50 -15.12 9.98
CA LYS A 192 -15.33 -14.51 11.02
C LYS A 192 -15.90 -15.57 11.95
N ALA A 193 -16.51 -16.63 11.42
CA ALA A 193 -17.07 -17.70 12.23
C ALA A 193 -16.00 -18.49 13.01
N ALA A 194 -14.84 -18.74 12.40
CA ALA A 194 -13.77 -19.51 13.03
C ALA A 194 -13.06 -18.77 14.18
N ASN A 195 -13.04 -17.43 14.14
CA ASN A 195 -12.29 -16.61 15.09
C ASN A 195 -13.16 -15.67 15.94
N ASN A 196 -14.46 -15.59 15.66
CA ASN A 196 -15.41 -14.70 16.33
C ASN A 196 -15.02 -13.21 16.24
N TYR A 197 -14.63 -12.77 15.04
CA TYR A 197 -14.35 -11.36 14.74
C TYR A 197 -15.63 -10.55 14.57
N HIS A 198 -15.60 -9.27 14.93
CA HIS A 198 -16.73 -8.37 14.68
C HIS A 198 -16.80 -7.95 13.20
N TRP A 199 -15.65 -7.57 12.67
CA TRP A 199 -15.42 -6.99 11.34
C TRP A 199 -13.98 -7.29 10.88
N TYR A 200 -13.68 -7.06 9.60
CA TYR A 200 -12.39 -7.39 9.01
C TYR A 200 -11.19 -6.74 9.71
N LEU A 201 -11.35 -5.53 10.25
CA LEU A 201 -10.28 -4.85 11.01
C LEU A 201 -9.77 -5.68 12.19
N ASP A 202 -10.64 -6.40 12.90
CA ASP A 202 -10.22 -7.30 13.99
C ASP A 202 -9.34 -8.44 13.45
N CYS A 203 -9.70 -8.98 12.29
CA CYS A 203 -8.94 -10.03 11.62
C CYS A 203 -7.55 -9.56 11.24
N TYR A 204 -7.43 -8.40 10.60
CA TYR A 204 -6.13 -7.85 10.19
C TYR A 204 -5.24 -7.55 11.40
N LEU A 205 -5.79 -6.91 12.43
CA LEU A 205 -5.06 -6.60 13.67
C LEU A 205 -4.58 -7.87 14.38
N ASP A 206 -5.41 -8.92 14.45
CA ASP A 206 -5.03 -10.19 15.07
C ASP A 206 -3.96 -10.95 14.26
N GLN A 207 -4.07 -11.00 12.93
CA GLN A 207 -3.04 -11.58 12.06
C GLN A 207 -1.68 -10.88 12.25
N MET A 208 -1.66 -9.54 12.20
CA MET A 208 -0.43 -8.76 12.39
C MET A 208 0.12 -8.90 13.81
N LYS A 209 -0.75 -8.99 14.83
CA LYS A 209 -0.35 -9.25 16.22
C LYS A 209 0.31 -10.62 16.38
N LYS A 210 -0.32 -11.69 15.89
CA LYS A 210 0.23 -13.06 15.94
C LYS A 210 1.60 -13.12 15.25
N ALA A 211 1.70 -12.56 14.05
CA ALA A 211 2.97 -12.50 13.33
C ALA A 211 4.04 -11.67 14.06
N SER A 212 3.64 -10.61 14.77
CA SER A 212 4.55 -9.82 15.60
C SER A 212 5.08 -10.63 16.79
N GLU A 213 4.23 -11.40 17.45
CA GLU A 213 4.61 -12.28 18.57
C GLU A 213 5.56 -13.39 18.11
N GLU A 214 5.30 -14.02 16.97
CA GLU A 214 6.18 -15.02 16.37
C GLU A 214 7.56 -14.45 16.01
N THR A 215 7.60 -13.22 15.51
CA THR A 215 8.84 -12.55 15.08
C THR A 215 9.59 -11.93 16.28
N GLY A 216 8.90 -11.69 17.40
CA GLY A 216 9.44 -10.97 18.55
C GLY A 216 9.64 -9.46 18.30
N THR A 217 9.01 -8.90 17.28
CA THR A 217 9.07 -7.48 16.89
C THR A 217 7.70 -7.05 16.37
N ARG A 218 7.26 -5.83 16.72
CA ARG A 218 6.01 -5.25 16.19
C ARG A 218 6.09 -5.10 14.68
N LEU A 219 5.11 -5.63 13.96
CA LEU A 219 5.03 -5.58 12.48
C LEU A 219 3.99 -4.60 11.95
N LEU A 220 3.04 -4.17 12.78
CA LEU A 220 2.10 -3.09 12.46
C LEU A 220 2.21 -2.00 13.52
N ASP A 221 2.58 -0.79 13.09
CA ASP A 221 2.72 0.36 13.97
C ASP A 221 1.47 1.25 13.90
N VAL A 222 0.91 1.41 12.71
CA VAL A 222 -0.26 2.26 12.47
C VAL A 222 -1.33 1.48 11.69
N LEU A 223 -2.53 1.40 12.26
CA LEU A 223 -3.72 1.00 11.50
C LEU A 223 -4.08 2.16 10.56
N ASP A 224 -4.03 1.88 9.26
CA ASP A 224 -4.24 2.87 8.21
C ASP A 224 -5.57 2.62 7.47
N ILE A 225 -6.40 3.67 7.41
CA ILE A 225 -7.72 3.67 6.76
C ILE A 225 -7.97 5.01 6.05
N HIS A 226 -8.72 4.96 4.96
CA HIS A 226 -9.23 6.13 4.27
C HIS A 226 -10.69 6.37 4.65
N TYR A 227 -11.04 7.62 4.92
CA TYR A 227 -12.40 7.99 5.28
C TYR A 227 -12.90 9.11 4.38
N TYR A 228 -13.79 8.75 3.46
CA TYR A 228 -14.59 9.68 2.69
C TYR A 228 -16.03 9.61 3.22
N SER A 229 -16.54 10.69 3.82
CA SER A 229 -17.93 10.69 4.30
C SER A 229 -18.90 10.49 3.13
N GLU A 230 -19.83 9.56 3.30
CA GLU A 230 -20.86 9.25 2.32
C GLU A 230 -21.92 10.36 2.25
N SER A 231 -22.31 10.96 3.38
CA SER A 231 -23.29 12.06 3.38
C SER A 231 -22.73 13.39 2.86
N ALA A 232 -21.40 13.60 2.87
CA ALA A 232 -20.79 14.85 2.38
C ALA A 232 -21.05 15.13 0.88
N ARG A 233 -21.56 14.13 0.15
CA ARG A 233 -21.95 14.21 -1.27
C ARG A 233 -23.32 14.85 -1.49
N ASN A 234 -24.18 14.91 -0.47
CA ASN A 234 -25.58 15.31 -0.61
C ASN A 234 -25.79 16.85 -0.65
N GLY A 235 -25.11 17.58 0.23
CA GLY A 235 -25.32 19.03 0.34
C GLY A 235 -24.30 19.73 1.24
N ILE A 236 -24.34 21.06 1.25
CA ILE A 236 -23.47 21.86 2.13
C ILE A 236 -23.77 21.59 3.61
N GLU A 237 -25.04 21.36 3.95
CA GLU A 237 -25.46 21.07 5.31
C GLU A 237 -24.89 19.71 5.76
N ASP A 238 -25.08 18.66 4.97
CA ASP A 238 -24.54 17.32 5.28
C ASP A 238 -23.02 17.33 5.40
N ARG A 239 -22.32 18.07 4.53
CA ARG A 239 -20.85 18.20 4.60
C ARG A 239 -20.37 18.91 5.87
N LEU A 240 -21.15 19.85 6.41
CA LEU A 240 -20.83 20.49 7.68
C LEU A 240 -21.10 19.58 8.88
N GLN A 241 -22.07 18.67 8.76
CA GLN A 241 -22.46 17.76 9.84
C GLN A 241 -21.66 16.46 9.84
N SER A 242 -21.15 15.98 8.71
CA SER A 242 -20.55 14.65 8.58
C SER A 242 -19.35 14.38 9.50
N VAL A 243 -18.59 15.42 9.87
CA VAL A 243 -17.48 15.27 10.84
C VAL A 243 -17.94 14.72 12.20
N ARG A 244 -19.21 14.91 12.57
CA ARG A 244 -19.80 14.42 13.82
C ARG A 244 -19.82 12.89 13.89
N THR A 245 -19.88 12.20 12.75
CA THR A 245 -19.79 10.73 12.68
C THR A 245 -18.51 10.19 13.34
N LEU A 246 -17.44 10.98 13.35
CA LEU A 246 -16.14 10.55 13.90
C LEU A 246 -16.08 10.57 15.43
N TYR A 247 -16.99 11.27 16.12
CA TYR A 247 -16.85 11.50 17.57
C TYR A 247 -18.16 11.64 18.35
N GLU A 248 -19.28 11.97 17.71
CA GLU A 248 -20.56 12.20 18.38
C GLU A 248 -21.40 10.93 18.42
N GLU A 249 -21.50 10.35 19.62
CA GLU A 249 -22.31 9.16 19.85
C GLU A 249 -23.78 9.39 19.48
N GLY A 250 -24.33 8.47 18.66
CA GLY A 250 -25.73 8.52 18.21
C GLY A 250 -26.00 9.49 17.06
N PHE A 251 -25.01 10.23 16.55
CA PHE A 251 -25.16 10.95 15.29
C PHE A 251 -25.25 9.95 14.13
N SER A 252 -26.26 10.12 13.28
CA SER A 252 -26.40 9.39 12.03
C SER A 252 -26.24 10.36 10.89
N GLU A 253 -25.37 9.98 9.96
CA GLU A 253 -25.31 10.57 8.62
C GLU A 253 -26.68 10.39 7.91
N ASN A 254 -27.04 11.39 7.09
CA ASN A 254 -28.29 11.41 6.29
C ASN A 254 -28.14 10.60 5.00
#